data_AF-A0A6B2NUB5-F1
#
_entry.id   AF-A0A6B2NUB5-F1
#
_cell.length_a   1.000
_cell.length_b   1.000
_cell.length_c   1.000
_cell.angle_alpha   90.00
_cell.angle_beta   90.00
_cell.angle_gamma   90.00
#
_symmetry.space_group_name_H-M   'P 1'
#
loop_
_entity.id
_entity.type
_entity.pdbx_description
1 polymer ?
#
loop_
_entity_poly.entity_id
_entity_poly.type
_entity_poly.pdbx_seq_one_letter_code
_entity_poly.pdbx_strand_id
1 'polypeptide(L)'
;MKRQMFDRMSQAADALYLREYERIRVVMAEEARIAAQLAQLDAQLASLRDRDASDHDYRSVGADILWQAWETRTRRTLNQSLARARAKRLTMMDGLRLAFGRKQAIAELAQSHRNDILQMRNKRSQDRLCADHAAPPDGI
;
A
#
# COMPACT_ATOMS: atom_id res chain seq x y z
N MET A 1 16.77 3.33 29.26
CA MET A 1 16.53 2.02 28.59
C MET A 1 15.22 1.94 27.82
N LYS A 2 14.03 2.14 28.42
CA LYS A 2 12.72 1.97 27.73
C LYS A 2 12.55 2.79 26.44
N ARG A 3 13.04 4.03 26.39
CA ARG A 3 13.00 4.88 25.16
C ARG A 3 13.74 4.26 23.97
N GLN A 4 14.98 3.81 24.19
CA GLN A 4 15.79 3.16 23.15
C GLN A 4 15.15 1.86 22.64
N MET A 5 14.40 1.16 23.50
CA MET A 5 13.65 -0.04 23.10
C MET A 5 12.52 0.30 22.13
N PHE A 6 11.70 1.31 22.43
CA PHE A 6 10.63 1.76 21.53
C PHE A 6 11.18 2.25 20.19
N ASP A 7 12.28 2.99 20.20
CA ASP A 7 12.93 3.46 18.98
C ASP A 7 13.41 2.29 18.10
N ARG A 8 14.04 1.27 18.70
CA ARG A 8 14.47 0.05 17.98
C ARG A 8 13.28 -0.76 17.44
N MET A 9 12.21 -0.89 18.22
CA MET A 9 10.99 -1.58 17.78
C MET A 9 10.32 -0.85 16.62
N SER A 10 10.27 0.48 16.66
CA SER A 10 9.73 1.29 15.56
C SER A 10 10.54 1.07 14.28
N GLN A 11 11.86 1.15 14.36
CA GLN A 11 12.75 0.92 13.21
C GLN A 11 12.58 -0.47 12.61
N ALA A 12 12.49 -1.50 13.47
CA ALA A 12 12.25 -2.87 13.00
C ALA A 12 10.87 -3.03 12.34
N ALA A 13 9.83 -2.42 12.91
CA ALA A 13 8.48 -2.46 12.35
C ALA A 13 8.39 -1.71 11.01
N ASP A 14 9.06 -0.58 10.89
CA ASP A 14 9.18 0.18 9.64
C ASP A 14 9.89 -0.63 8.55
N ALA A 15 11.01 -1.27 8.88
CA ALA A 15 11.76 -2.11 7.96
C ALA A 15 10.91 -3.31 7.47
N LEU A 16 10.17 -3.95 8.37
CA LEU A 16 9.25 -5.03 8.01
C LEU A 16 8.14 -4.53 7.09
N TYR A 17 7.50 -3.41 7.43
CA TYR A 17 6.47 -2.82 6.57
C TYR A 17 6.99 -2.49 5.18
N LEU A 18 8.16 -1.84 5.08
CA LEU A 18 8.76 -1.47 3.79
C LEU A 18 9.08 -2.70 2.94
N ARG A 19 9.60 -3.77 3.56
CA ARG A 19 9.83 -5.05 2.88
C ARG A 19 8.55 -5.66 2.33
N GLU A 20 7.47 -5.69 3.12
CA GLU A 20 6.16 -6.20 2.68
C GLU A 20 5.61 -5.35 1.53
N TYR A 21 5.73 -4.03 1.63
CA TYR A 21 5.28 -3.08 0.62
C TYR A 21 6.02 -3.29 -0.72
N GLU A 22 7.35 -3.35 -0.70
CA GLU A 22 8.16 -3.57 -1.91
C GLU A 22 7.81 -4.90 -2.60
N ARG A 23 7.55 -5.95 -1.81
CA ARG A 23 7.16 -7.25 -2.36
C ARG A 23 5.83 -7.19 -3.11
N ILE A 24 4.87 -6.46 -2.56
CA ILE A 24 3.55 -6.26 -3.17
C ILE A 24 3.64 -5.35 -4.39
N ARG A 25 4.50 -4.33 -4.34
CA ARG A 25 4.69 -3.37 -5.44
C ARG A 25 5.01 -4.06 -6.76
N VAL A 26 5.84 -5.11 -6.71
CA VAL A 26 6.15 -5.94 -7.89
C VAL A 26 4.89 -6.59 -8.48
N VAL A 27 4.02 -7.14 -7.64
CA VAL A 27 2.78 -7.78 -8.11
C VAL A 27 1.78 -6.75 -8.64
N MET A 28 1.69 -5.58 -8.00
CA MET A 28 0.86 -4.47 -8.49
C MET A 28 1.35 -3.93 -9.83
N ALA A 29 2.66 -3.85 -10.03
CA ALA A 29 3.24 -3.45 -11.32
C ALA A 29 2.90 -4.46 -12.42
N GLU A 30 2.96 -5.76 -12.13
CA GLU A 30 2.56 -6.79 -13.10
C GLU A 30 1.05 -6.76 -13.38
N GLU A 31 0.20 -6.54 -12.37
CA GLU A 31 -1.24 -6.35 -12.55
C GLU A 31 -1.52 -5.16 -13.49
N ALA A 32 -0.87 -4.01 -13.24
CA ALA A 32 -1.01 -2.81 -14.05
C ALA A 32 -0.52 -3.04 -15.49
N ARG A 33 0.59 -3.75 -15.67
CA ARG A 33 1.14 -4.11 -17.00
C ARG A 33 0.14 -4.93 -17.81
N ILE A 34 -0.42 -5.99 -17.21
CA ILE A 34 -1.40 -6.85 -17.89
C ILE A 34 -2.69 -6.08 -18.21
N ALA A 35 -3.14 -5.23 -17.28
CA ALA A 35 -4.31 -4.38 -17.51
C ALA A 35 -4.08 -3.40 -18.68
N ALA A 36 -2.90 -2.80 -18.77
CA ALA A 36 -2.52 -1.93 -19.89
C ALA A 36 -2.48 -2.69 -21.23
N GLN A 37 -1.96 -3.92 -21.25
CA GLN A 37 -1.97 -4.76 -22.45
C GLN A 37 -3.40 -5.09 -22.92
N LEU A 38 -4.32 -5.35 -21.98
CA LEU A 38 -5.72 -5.59 -22.30
C LEU A 38 -6.38 -4.33 -22.89
N ALA A 39 -6.14 -3.17 -22.27
CA ALA A 39 -6.65 -1.89 -22.76
C ALA A 39 -6.10 -1.54 -24.16
N GLN A 40 -4.83 -1.84 -24.42
CA GLN A 40 -4.22 -1.65 -25.74
C GLN A 40 -4.86 -2.56 -26.80
N LEU A 41 -5.08 -3.84 -26.46
CA LEU A 41 -5.77 -4.78 -27.36
C LEU A 41 -7.17 -4.27 -27.71
N ASP A 42 -7.92 -3.80 -26.71
CA ASP A 42 -9.27 -3.26 -26.90
C ASP A 42 -9.28 -2.00 -27.77
N ALA A 43 -8.33 -1.09 -27.56
CA ALA A 43 -8.18 0.12 -28.38
C ALA A 43 -7.84 -0.21 -29.84
N GLN A 44 -6.96 -1.19 -30.08
CA GLN A 44 -6.64 -1.66 -31.43
C GLN A 44 -7.87 -2.23 -32.13
N LEU A 45 -8.66 -3.05 -31.44
CA LEU A 45 -9.88 -3.63 -32.00
C LEU A 45 -10.94 -2.59 -32.32
N ALA A 46 -11.13 -1.59 -31.44
CA ALA A 46 -12.04 -0.48 -31.71
C ALA A 46 -11.61 0.30 -32.97
N SER A 47 -10.31 0.59 -33.10
CA SER A 47 -9.78 1.32 -34.26
C SER A 47 -9.90 0.57 -35.59
N LEU A 48 -9.84 -0.78 -35.57
CA LEU A 48 -10.04 -1.60 -36.76
C LEU A 48 -11.52 -1.60 -37.17
N ARG A 49 -12.44 -1.76 -36.21
CA ARG A 49 -13.89 -1.71 -36.47
C ARG A 49 -14.34 -0.38 -37.05
N ASP A 50 -13.80 0.73 -36.56
CA ASP A 50 -14.12 2.06 -37.07
C ASP A 50 -13.63 2.27 -38.52
N ARG A 51 -12.54 1.61 -38.92
CA ARG A 51 -12.00 1.66 -40.30
C ARG A 51 -12.78 0.77 -41.25
N ASP A 52 -13.10 -0.45 -40.85
CA ASP A 52 -13.85 -1.41 -41.67
C ASP A 52 -15.30 -0.95 -41.93
N ALA A 53 -15.88 -0.16 -41.03
CA ALA A 53 -17.18 0.48 -41.26
C ALA A 53 -17.20 1.47 -42.45
N SER A 54 -16.03 1.94 -42.89
CA SER A 54 -15.89 2.92 -43.97
C SER A 54 -15.52 2.33 -45.34
N ASP A 55 -15.02 1.08 -45.38
CA ASP A 55 -14.48 0.46 -46.60
C ASP A 55 -15.05 -0.96 -46.75
N HIS A 56 -16.20 -1.06 -47.39
CA HIS A 56 -16.96 -2.31 -47.51
C HIS A 56 -16.34 -3.22 -48.58
N ASP A 57 -15.32 -4.01 -48.21
CA ASP A 57 -14.70 -4.96 -49.13
C ASP A 57 -14.88 -6.43 -48.69
N TYR A 58 -15.64 -7.15 -49.50
CA TYR A 58 -16.24 -8.48 -49.28
C TYR A 58 -15.22 -9.65 -49.30
N ARG A 59 -13.93 -9.41 -49.00
CA ARG A 59 -12.83 -10.39 -49.25
C ARG A 59 -12.06 -10.90 -48.03
N SER A 60 -12.41 -10.53 -46.79
CA SER A 60 -11.61 -10.87 -45.59
C SER A 60 -12.09 -12.05 -44.74
N VAL A 61 -13.18 -12.76 -45.10
CA VAL A 61 -13.85 -13.72 -44.19
C VAL A 61 -12.91 -14.80 -43.59
N GLY A 62 -11.93 -15.29 -44.36
CA GLY A 62 -10.97 -16.29 -43.86
C GLY A 62 -9.90 -15.71 -42.92
N ALA A 63 -9.45 -14.48 -43.17
CA ALA A 63 -8.48 -13.78 -42.32
C ALA A 63 -9.12 -13.33 -40.99
N ASP A 64 -10.39 -12.94 -41.03
CA ASP A 64 -11.16 -12.52 -39.85
C ASP A 64 -11.36 -13.66 -38.84
N ILE A 65 -11.61 -14.89 -39.30
CA ILE A 65 -11.78 -16.04 -38.40
C ILE A 65 -10.48 -16.35 -37.63
N LEU A 66 -9.33 -16.33 -38.31
CA LEU A 66 -8.03 -16.57 -37.67
C LEU A 66 -7.68 -15.44 -36.70
N TRP A 67 -7.98 -14.19 -37.06
CA TRP A 67 -7.79 -13.03 -36.20
C TRP A 67 -8.68 -13.08 -34.95
N GLN A 68 -9.98 -13.36 -35.10
CA GLN A 68 -10.91 -13.52 -33.98
C GLN A 68 -10.53 -14.66 -33.03
N ALA A 69 -10.04 -15.78 -33.57
CA ALA A 69 -9.54 -16.89 -32.77
C ALA A 69 -8.28 -16.49 -31.97
N TRP A 70 -7.35 -15.75 -32.60
CA TRP A 70 -6.18 -15.20 -31.93
C TRP A 70 -6.56 -14.19 -30.84
N GLU A 71 -7.47 -13.26 -31.12
CA GLU A 71 -7.98 -12.26 -30.18
C GLU A 71 -8.59 -12.95 -28.95
N THR A 72 -9.51 -13.89 -29.17
CA THR A 72 -10.19 -14.61 -28.09
C THR A 72 -9.19 -15.37 -27.21
N ARG A 73 -8.21 -16.04 -27.84
CA ARG A 73 -7.16 -16.76 -27.10
C ARG A 73 -6.26 -15.81 -26.31
N THR A 74 -5.83 -14.71 -26.92
CA THR A 74 -4.94 -13.72 -26.29
C THR A 74 -5.63 -13.03 -25.12
N ARG A 75 -6.88 -12.59 -25.32
CA ARG A 75 -7.71 -11.98 -24.27
C ARG A 75 -7.97 -12.94 -23.11
N ARG A 76 -8.25 -14.22 -23.40
CA ARG A 76 -8.39 -15.26 -22.38
C ARG A 76 -7.10 -15.44 -21.57
N THR A 77 -5.95 -15.51 -22.22
CA THR A 77 -4.65 -15.63 -21.54
C THR A 77 -4.35 -14.41 -20.66
N LEU A 78 -4.57 -13.19 -21.17
CA LEU A 78 -4.38 -11.96 -20.39
C LEU A 78 -5.32 -11.90 -19.18
N ASN A 79 -6.60 -12.23 -19.35
CA ASN A 79 -7.56 -12.27 -18.24
C ASN A 79 -7.20 -13.32 -17.19
N GLN A 80 -6.72 -14.50 -17.59
CA GLN A 80 -6.23 -15.51 -16.64
C GLN A 80 -5.01 -15.02 -15.87
N SER A 81 -4.05 -14.39 -16.54
CA SER A 81 -2.87 -13.79 -15.91
C SER A 81 -3.26 -12.66 -14.95
N LEU A 82 -4.20 -11.80 -15.34
CA LEU A 82 -4.73 -10.73 -14.50
C LEU A 82 -5.42 -11.28 -13.24
N ALA A 83 -6.25 -12.32 -13.40
CA ALA A 83 -6.91 -12.98 -12.28
C ALA A 83 -5.90 -13.60 -11.30
N ARG A 84 -4.84 -14.24 -11.82
CA ARG A 84 -3.74 -14.78 -10.99
C ARG A 84 -2.97 -13.68 -10.25
N ALA A 85 -2.64 -12.58 -10.94
CA ALA A 85 -1.95 -11.44 -10.34
C ALA A 85 -2.80 -10.80 -9.22
N ARG A 86 -4.11 -10.63 -9.45
CA ARG A 86 -5.07 -10.14 -8.45
C ARG A 86 -5.19 -11.07 -7.25
N ALA A 87 -5.32 -12.37 -7.48
CA ALA A 87 -5.36 -13.36 -6.40
C ALA A 87 -4.08 -13.30 -5.56
N LYS A 88 -2.92 -13.23 -6.20
CA LYS A 88 -1.62 -13.08 -5.53
C LYS A 88 -1.53 -11.76 -4.74
N ARG A 89 -2.03 -10.65 -5.31
CA ARG A 89 -2.08 -9.36 -4.60
C ARG A 89 -2.93 -9.48 -3.33
N LEU A 90 -4.13 -10.07 -3.44
CA LEU A 90 -5.04 -10.24 -2.31
C LEU A 90 -4.42 -11.06 -1.19
N THR A 91 -3.75 -12.19 -1.49
CA THR A 91 -3.10 -13.00 -0.46
C THR A 91 -1.94 -12.30 0.23
N MET A 92 -1.24 -11.40 -0.48
CA MET A 92 -0.14 -10.64 0.10
C MET A 92 -0.61 -9.42 0.92
N MET A 93 -1.79 -8.87 0.62
CA MET A 93 -2.37 -7.72 1.33
C MET A 93 -2.52 -7.97 2.83
N ASP A 94 -2.83 -9.20 3.25
CA ASP A 94 -3.03 -9.50 4.66
C ASP A 94 -1.73 -9.37 5.46
N GLY A 95 -0.60 -9.78 4.87
CA GLY A 95 0.73 -9.58 5.46
C GLY A 95 1.08 -8.09 5.60
N LEU A 96 0.76 -7.28 4.59
CA LEU A 96 0.97 -5.83 4.64
C LEU A 96 0.10 -5.15 5.68
N ARG A 97 -1.18 -5.52 5.78
CA ARG A 97 -2.10 -5.01 6.81
C ARG A 97 -1.59 -5.33 8.21
N LEU A 98 -1.12 -6.55 8.43
CA LEU A 98 -0.55 -6.95 9.71
C LEU A 98 0.73 -6.17 10.05
N ALA A 99 1.65 -6.02 9.09
CA ALA A 99 2.88 -5.24 9.28
C ALA A 99 2.59 -3.77 9.56
N PHE A 100 1.61 -3.18 8.85
CA PHE A 100 1.14 -1.82 9.09
C PHE A 100 0.51 -1.66 10.48
N GLY A 101 -0.38 -2.58 10.86
CA GLY A 101 -1.00 -2.56 12.20
C GLY A 101 0.03 -2.64 13.32
N ARG A 102 1.05 -3.49 13.18
CA ARG A 102 2.18 -3.58 14.14
C ARG A 102 2.97 -2.27 14.22
N LYS A 103 3.32 -1.68 13.07
CA LYS A 103 3.99 -0.38 13.00
C LYS A 103 3.17 0.69 13.73
N GLN A 104 1.87 0.76 13.46
CA GLN A 104 0.97 1.73 14.06
C GLN A 104 0.88 1.56 15.59
N ALA A 105 0.67 0.32 16.07
CA ALA A 105 0.60 0.04 17.49
C ALA A 105 1.89 0.41 18.24
N ILE A 106 3.06 0.13 17.64
CA ILE A 106 4.35 0.50 18.24
C ILE A 106 4.52 2.02 18.27
N ALA A 107 4.12 2.73 17.21
CA ALA A 107 4.16 4.19 17.16
C ALA A 107 3.26 4.82 18.24
N GLU A 108 2.05 4.29 18.43
CA GLU A 108 1.11 4.72 19.46
C GLU A 108 1.66 4.48 20.88
N LEU A 109 2.21 3.29 21.15
CA LEU A 109 2.85 2.99 22.43
C LEU A 109 4.05 3.90 22.72
N ALA A 110 4.88 4.17 21.70
CA ALA A 110 6.02 5.08 21.82
C ALA A 110 5.58 6.52 22.10
N GLN A 111 4.45 6.95 21.54
CA GLN A 111 3.88 8.28 21.76
C GLN A 111 3.27 8.40 23.16
N SER A 112 2.47 7.42 23.58
CA SER A 112 1.89 7.37 24.94
C SER A 112 2.99 7.42 26.00
N HIS A 113 4.03 6.59 25.86
CA HIS A 113 5.15 6.60 26.81
C HIS A 113 5.91 7.95 26.84
N ARG A 114 6.01 8.65 25.71
CA ARG A 114 6.58 10.02 25.67
C ARG A 114 5.70 11.01 26.42
N ASN A 115 4.39 10.95 26.22
CA ASN A 115 3.43 11.81 26.90
C ASN A 115 3.44 11.59 28.42
N ASP A 116 3.50 10.34 28.88
CA ASP A 116 3.55 10.00 30.31
C ASP A 116 4.78 10.60 30.99
N ILE A 117 5.95 10.50 30.35
CA ILE A 117 7.19 11.11 30.88
C ILE A 117 7.07 12.63 30.98
N LEU A 118 6.48 13.27 29.95
CA LEU A 118 6.27 14.72 29.94
C LEU A 118 5.31 15.14 31.06
N GLN A 119 4.21 14.42 31.25
CA GLN A 119 3.25 14.67 32.33
C GLN A 119 3.89 14.49 33.71
N MET A 120 4.66 13.40 33.92
CA MET A 120 5.38 13.19 35.17
C MET A 120 6.41 14.29 35.44
N ARG A 121 7.08 14.81 34.42
CA ARG A 121 7.99 15.96 34.53
C ARG A 121 7.25 17.23 34.92
N ASN A 122 6.17 17.56 34.21
CA ASN A 122 5.38 18.76 34.47
C ASN A 122 4.78 18.76 35.89
N LYS A 123 4.25 17.61 36.32
CA LYS A 123 3.73 17.44 37.69
C LYS A 123 4.82 17.67 38.73
N ARG A 124 5.99 17.06 38.57
CA ARG A 124 7.13 17.27 39.48
C ARG A 124 7.62 18.73 39.52
N SER A 125 7.64 19.42 38.38
CA SER A 125 8.00 20.84 38.37
C SER A 125 6.95 21.70 39.05
N GLN A 126 5.66 21.41 38.87
CA GLN A 126 4.57 22.11 39.55
C GLN A 126 4.62 21.87 41.05
N ASP A 127 4.78 20.62 41.49
CA ASP A 127 4.89 20.27 42.90
C ASP A 127 6.09 21.00 43.56
N ARG A 128 7.22 21.12 42.86
CA ARG A 128 8.37 21.92 43.32
C ARG A 128 8.05 23.39 43.47
N LEU A 129 7.42 24.00 42.47
CA LEU A 129 7.07 25.43 42.49
C LEU A 129 6.08 25.73 43.62
N CYS A 130 5.09 24.86 43.84
CA CYS A 130 4.15 24.98 44.94
C CYS A 130 4.83 24.82 46.31
N ALA A 131 5.77 23.88 46.45
CA ALA A 131 6.52 23.67 47.69
C ALA A 131 7.42 24.87 48.03
N ASP A 132 8.07 25.48 47.03
CA ASP A 132 8.92 26.66 47.19
C ASP A 132 8.12 27.89 47.62
N HIS A 133 6.89 28.03 47.12
CA HIS A 133 5.99 29.12 47.49
C HIS A 133 5.25 28.89 48.83
N ALA A 134 5.22 27.66 49.33
CA ALA A 134 4.59 27.30 50.62
C ALA A 134 5.58 27.34 51.80
N ALA A 135 6.87 27.57 51.57
CA ALA A 135 7.81 27.89 52.64
C ALA A 135 7.44 29.28 53.19
N PRO A 136 7.07 29.41 54.49
CA PRO A 136 6.79 30.72 55.07
C PRO A 136 8.02 31.61 54.93
N PRO A 137 7.88 32.92 54.65
CA PRO A 137 9.01 33.82 54.74
C PRO A 137 9.55 33.71 56.16
N ASP A 138 10.82 33.32 56.28
CA ASP A 138 11.52 33.20 57.56
C ASP A 138 11.21 34.44 58.41
N GLY A 139 10.62 34.18 59.57
CA GLY A 139 10.22 35.23 60.49
C GLY A 139 11.42 36.04 60.94
N ILE A 140 11.33 37.36 60.73
CA ILE A 140 11.86 38.41 61.60
C ILE A 140 10.78 39.47 61.70
#